data_AF-A0A934ITR8-F1
#
_entry.id   AF-A0A934ITR8-F1
#
_cell.length_a   1.000
_cell.length_b   1.000
_cell.length_c   1.000
_cell.angle_alpha   90.00
_cell.angle_beta   90.00
_cell.angle_gamma   90.00
#
_symmetry.space_group_name_H-M   'P 1'
#
loop_
_entity.id
_entity.type
_entity.pdbx_description
1 polymer ?
#
loop_
_entity_poly.entity_id
_entity_poly.type
_entity_poly.pdbx_seq_one_letter_code
_entity_poly.pdbx_strand_id
1 'polypeptide(L)' 'MGHNDHIDFELADMVEAAVDAGYLEEGTPAYGVAQQAIDFGLDSLTPKQRWVFDHVLWAALRKHAEWLERREIRRLLSE' A
#
# COMPACT_ATOMS: atom_id res chain seq x y z
N MET A 1 20.53 -15.85 -17.35
CA MET A 1 20.41 -14.41 -16.99
C MET A 1 19.15 -14.32 -16.14
N GLY A 2 19.29 -14.02 -14.85
CA GLY A 2 18.18 -14.08 -13.89
C GLY A 2 17.30 -12.85 -14.03
N HIS A 3 16.04 -13.07 -14.37
CA HIS A 3 14.96 -12.10 -14.23
C HIS A 3 14.74 -11.90 -12.72
N ASN A 4 15.31 -10.83 -12.17
CA ASN A 4 14.98 -10.39 -10.82
C ASN A 4 13.75 -9.49 -10.97
N ASP A 5 12.60 -10.14 -11.15
CA ASP A 5 11.31 -9.48 -11.29
C ASP A 5 10.97 -8.90 -9.90
N HIS A 6 11.48 -7.69 -9.64
CA HIS A 6 11.46 -7.01 -8.34
C HIS A 6 10.07 -6.39 -8.05
N ILE A 7 9.00 -7.09 -8.44
CA ILE A 7 7.64 -6.67 -8.13
C ILE A 7 7.36 -7.07 -6.69
N ASP A 8 7.13 -6.07 -5.83
CA ASP A 8 6.65 -6.31 -4.47
C ASP A 8 5.14 -6.62 -4.51
N PHE A 9 4.82 -7.90 -4.72
CA PHE A 9 3.45 -8.38 -4.82
C PHE A 9 2.64 -8.15 -3.54
N GLU A 10 3.28 -8.20 -2.36
CA GLU A 10 2.60 -7.94 -1.09
C GLU A 10 2.18 -6.47 -1.00
N LEU A 11 3.10 -5.55 -1.35
CA LEU A 11 2.79 -4.14 -1.41
C LEU A 11 1.71 -3.84 -2.47
N ALA A 12 1.74 -4.51 -3.62
CA ALA A 12 0.74 -4.37 -4.67
C ALA A 12 -0.66 -4.74 -4.18
N ASP A 13 -0.80 -5.90 -3.54
CA ASP A 13 -2.09 -6.37 -2.99
C ASP A 13 -2.62 -5.41 -1.92
N MET A 14 -1.74 -4.91 -1.03
CA MET A 14 -2.12 -3.93 0.00
C MET A 14 -2.60 -2.60 -0.60
N VAL A 15 -1.94 -2.13 -1.65
CA VAL A 15 -2.27 -0.89 -2.36
C VAL A 15 -3.59 -1.02 -3.09
N GLU A 16 -3.82 -2.12 -3.82
CA GLU A 16 -5.07 -2.41 -4.51
C GLU A 16 -6.24 -2.45 -3.51
N ALA A 17 -6.11 -3.21 -2.42
CA ALA A 17 -7.15 -3.31 -1.41
C ALA A 17 -7.44 -1.95 -0.73
N ALA A 18 -6.41 -1.13 -0.52
CA ALA A 18 -6.59 0.22 0.02
C ALA A 18 -7.29 1.17 -0.97
N VAL A 19 -7.08 1.01 -2.28
CA VAL A 19 -7.83 1.74 -3.31
C VAL A 19 -9.29 1.32 -3.34
N ASP A 20 -9.56 0.03 -3.38
CA ASP A 20 -10.92 -0.53 -3.38
C ASP A 20 -11.72 -0.10 -2.15
N ALA A 21 -11.06 -0.04 -0.98
CA ALA A 21 -11.67 0.40 0.26
C ALA A 21 -11.77 1.94 0.40
N GLY A 22 -11.24 2.72 -0.56
CA GLY A 22 -11.28 4.18 -0.58
C GLY A 22 -10.31 4.87 0.38
N TYR A 23 -9.28 4.16 0.87
CA TYR A 23 -8.22 4.71 1.71
C TYR A 23 -7.06 5.30 0.90
N LEU A 24 -6.94 4.90 -0.36
CA LEU A 24 -6.02 5.44 -1.35
C LEU A 24 -6.80 5.76 -2.63
N GLU A 25 -6.34 6.72 -3.42
CA GLU A 25 -7.00 7.13 -4.65
C GLU A 25 -6.00 7.11 -5.82
N GLU A 26 -6.41 6.51 -6.93
CA GLU A 26 -5.62 6.49 -8.16
C GLU A 26 -5.35 7.90 -8.68
N GLY A 27 -4.17 8.11 -9.28
CA GLY A 27 -3.77 9.42 -9.78
C GLY A 27 -3.29 10.41 -8.70
N THR A 28 -3.36 10.05 -7.41
CA THR A 28 -2.73 10.84 -6.34
C THR A 28 -1.21 10.63 -6.31
N PRO A 29 -0.44 11.59 -5.75
CA PRO A 29 1.01 11.42 -5.57
C PRO A 29 1.38 10.19 -4.75
N ALA A 30 0.57 9.82 -3.76
CA ALA A 30 0.82 8.64 -2.94
C ALA A 30 0.66 7.34 -3.74
N TYR A 31 -0.36 7.27 -4.59
CA TYR A 31 -0.56 6.13 -5.50
C TYR A 31 0.59 5.99 -6.50
N GLY A 32 1.02 7.09 -7.12
CA GLY A 32 2.17 7.05 -8.05
C GLY A 32 3.48 6.62 -7.38
N VAL A 33 3.70 7.06 -6.13
CA VAL A 33 4.85 6.61 -5.33
C VAL A 33 4.76 5.13 -4.97
N ALA A 34 3.55 4.63 -4.68
CA ALA A 34 3.32 3.21 -4.42
C ALA A 34 3.64 2.35 -5.66
N GLN A 35 3.14 2.74 -6.83
CA GLN A 35 3.42 2.03 -8.09
C GLN A 35 4.92 2.02 -8.41
N GLN A 36 5.60 3.15 -8.24
CA GLN A 36 7.05 3.20 -8.45
C GLN A 36 7.81 2.28 -7.48
N ALA A 37 7.38 2.22 -6.21
CA ALA A 37 7.97 1.31 -5.23
C ALA A 37 7.70 -0.17 -5.56
N ILE A 38 6.51 -0.49 -6.06
CA ILE A 38 6.13 -1.86 -6.49
C ILE A 38 6.98 -2.29 -7.68
N ASP A 39 7.11 -1.45 -8.71
CA ASP A 39 7.77 -1.82 -9.96
C ASP A 39 9.30 -1.82 -9.88
N PHE A 40 9.88 -0.92 -9.08
CA PHE A 40 11.32 -0.64 -9.09
C PHE A 40 11.98 -0.75 -7.71
N GLY A 41 11.21 -1.10 -6.67
CA GLY A 41 11.68 -1.13 -5.29
C GLY A 41 11.83 0.26 -4.66
N LEU A 42 12.02 0.28 -3.35
CA LEU A 42 12.09 1.52 -2.55
C LEU A 42 13.31 2.39 -2.83
N ASP A 43 14.39 1.81 -3.36
CA ASP A 43 15.63 2.53 -3.70
C ASP A 43 15.46 3.42 -4.94
N SER A 44 14.42 3.17 -5.74
CA SER A 44 14.07 4.03 -6.87
C SER A 44 13.48 5.39 -6.44
N LEU A 45 13.04 5.50 -5.18
CA LEU A 45 12.36 6.68 -4.67
C LEU A 45 13.36 7.79 -4.33
N THR A 46 13.06 9.01 -4.77
CA THR A 46 13.75 10.21 -4.26
C THR A 46 13.47 10.41 -2.77
N PRO A 47 14.29 11.17 -2.03
CA PRO A 47 14.04 11.43 -0.61
C PRO A 47 12.65 12.00 -0.31
N LYS A 48 12.12 12.84 -1.21
CA LYS A 48 10.76 13.39 -1.10
C LYS A 48 9.69 12.32 -1.32
N GLN A 49 9.87 11.44 -2.30
CA GLN A 49 8.94 10.33 -2.54
C GLN A 49 9.00 9.31 -1.42
N ARG A 50 10.19 9.04 -0.88
CA ARG A 50 10.36 8.18 0.30
C ARG A 50 9.62 8.74 1.51
N TRP A 51 9.67 10.06 1.72
CA TRP A 51 8.87 10.69 2.76
C TRP A 51 7.35 10.49 2.55
N VAL A 52 6.86 10.63 1.31
CA VAL A 52 5.45 10.35 0.96
C VAL A 52 5.09 8.88 1.22
N PHE A 53 5.98 7.96 0.85
CA PHE A 53 5.82 6.53 1.12
C PHE A 53 5.69 6.28 2.63
N ASP A 54 6.63 6.78 3.42
CA ASP A 54 6.73 6.54 4.86
C ASP A 54 5.60 7.22 5.67
N HIS A 55 5.11 8.39 5.25
CA HIS A 55 4.17 9.18 6.05
C HIS A 55 2.75 9.22 5.51
N VAL A 56 2.58 9.10 4.19
CA VAL A 56 1.26 9.21 3.55
C VAL A 56 0.75 7.82 3.19
N LEU A 57 1.54 7.05 2.44
CA LEU A 57 1.13 5.72 1.99
C LEU A 57 0.97 4.76 3.18
N TRP A 58 1.99 4.64 4.03
CA TRP A 58 1.92 3.78 5.22
C TRP A 58 0.78 4.16 6.17
N ALA A 59 0.46 5.45 6.29
CA ALA A 59 -0.67 5.88 7.11
C ALA A 59 -2.02 5.44 6.51
N ALA A 60 -2.17 5.48 5.18
CA ALA A 60 -3.37 4.99 4.49
C ALA A 60 -3.50 3.46 4.62
N LEU A 61 -2.43 2.71 4.35
CA LEU A 61 -2.40 1.25 4.47
C LEU A 61 -2.69 0.79 5.90
N ARG A 62 -2.12 1.47 6.91
CA ARG A 62 -2.39 1.16 8.31
C ARG A 62 -3.86 1.38 8.68
N LYS A 63 -4.48 2.47 8.23
CA LYS A 63 -5.92 2.71 8.47
C LYS A 63 -6.79 1.64 7.84
N HIS A 64 -6.44 1.18 6.64
CA HIS A 64 -7.13 0.08 5.99
C HIS A 64 -6.97 -1.24 6.78
N ALA A 65 -5.75 -1.57 7.22
CA ALA A 65 -5.49 -2.76 8.04
C ALA A 65 -6.25 -2.73 9.38
N GLU A 66 -6.25 -1.61 10.08
CA GLU A 66 -7.02 -1.43 11.33
C GLU A 66 -8.53 -1.57 11.10
N TRP A 67 -9.04 -1.16 9.94
CA TRP A 67 -10.44 -1.37 9.59
C TRP A 67 -10.77 -2.85 9.34
N LEU A 68 -9.90 -3.58 8.64
CA LEU A 68 -10.05 -5.03 8.42
C LEU A 68 -10.05 -5.80 9.74
N GLU A 69 -9.12 -5.52 10.64
CA GLU A 69 -9.04 -6.17 11.95
C GLU A 69 -10.33 -5.95 12.76
N ARG A 70 -10.84 -4.71 12.80
CA ARG A 70 -12.10 -4.39 13.48
C ARG A 70 -13.30 -5.11 12.86
N ARG A 71 -13.30 -5.30 11.54
CA ARG A 71 -14.37 -5.98 10.83
C ARG A 71 -14.36 -7.49 11.12
N GLU A 72 -13.18 -8.11 11.18
CA GLU A 72 -13.03 -9.52 11.50
C GLU A 72 -13.43 -9.82 12.96
N ILE A 73 -12.97 -9.00 13.91
CA ILE A 73 -13.38 -9.12 15.32
C ILE A 73 -14.91 -9.02 15.44
N ARG A 74 -15.54 -8.07 14.71
CA ARG A 74 -16.99 -7.94 14.71
C ARG A 74 -17.69 -9.19 14.18
N ARG A 75 -17.13 -9.81 13.13
CA ARG A 75 -17.68 -11.05 12.54
C ARG A 75 -17.64 -12.19 13.55
N LEU A 76 -16.49 -12.44 14.17
CA LEU A 76 -16.30 -13.52 15.15
C LEU A 76 -17.17 -13.37 16.39
N LEU A 77 -17.49 -12.13 16.81
CA LEU A 77 -18.38 -11.87 17.95
C LEU A 77 -19.88 -11.96 17.59
N SER A 78 -20.22 -12.10 16.31
CA SER A 78 -21.61 -12.22 15.83
C SER A 78 -22.04 -13.65 15.47
N GLU A 79 -21.12 -14.61 15.58
CA GLU A 79 -21.32 -16.06 15.42
C GLU A 79 -21.43 -16.75 16.79
#